data_AF-A0A959DD63-F1
#
_entry.id   AF-A0A959DD63-F1
#
_cell.length_a   1.000
_cell.length_b   1.000
_cell.length_c   1.000
_cell.angle_alpha   90.00
_cell.angle_beta   90.00
_cell.angle_gamma   90.00
#
_symmetry.space_group_name_H-M   'P 1'
#
loop_
_entity.id
_entity.type
_entity.pdbx_description
1 polymer ?
#
loop_
_entity_poly.entity_id
_entity_poly.type
_entity_poly.pdbx_seq_one_letter_code
_entity_poly.pdbx_strand_id
1 'polypeptide(L)'
;MSETPNIKSPFKFLDPYEKEDHHLFFGRERETEQLYEQIQSAKLLLVYGASGTGKTSIINCGLTNKFGDTDWNPLFIRRGQNLTAATLQQIHGQLRDKNKSLPAGSSLTVGVEQLFWTRYIPVYLIFDQFEELFIQGDPITEQKPFFDEMYRLLNAETFCRVILVMREEYLAWLSDFEAVIPDLFDNRLRIEKMSERQLRHVIKGTLAAKEFDIELQEADATASQIIDNIRNERREVDLTELQVYLDHLYRQASINKGRRVFNPRLAREAGEMKNVLTLFLEEQLDILEDKLKTEFHLTDPQGIPLEILFTLVTNERTKRAMRKEDILRRLAQLPAERRFPPKVLDYCLEEFNRLRLINQLD
;
A
#
# COMPACT_ATOMS: atom_id res chain seq x y z
N MET A 1 -7.99 35.66 5.06
CA MET A 1 -7.57 34.53 4.22
C MET A 1 -8.69 33.52 4.31
N SER A 2 -9.34 33.24 3.18
CA SER A 2 -10.50 32.35 3.12
C SER A 2 -10.07 30.94 3.49
N GLU A 3 -10.65 30.40 4.57
CA GLU A 3 -10.65 28.96 4.82
C GLU A 3 -11.19 28.28 3.56
N THR A 4 -10.32 27.65 2.79
CA THR A 4 -10.76 26.73 1.74
C THR A 4 -11.53 25.62 2.45
N PRO A 5 -12.83 25.41 2.17
CA PRO A 5 -13.59 24.34 2.78
C PRO A 5 -12.83 23.04 2.56
N ASN A 6 -12.79 22.18 3.58
CA ASN A 6 -12.12 20.88 3.52
C ASN A 6 -12.83 20.01 2.46
N ILE A 7 -12.41 20.15 1.20
CA ILE A 7 -12.96 19.43 0.06
C ILE A 7 -12.56 17.97 0.23
N LYS A 8 -13.53 17.12 0.57
CA LYS A 8 -13.34 15.68 0.56
C LYS A 8 -13.22 15.23 -0.89
N SER A 9 -12.01 14.85 -1.27
CA SER A 9 -11.70 14.32 -2.59
C SER A 9 -12.14 12.86 -2.70
N PRO A 10 -12.61 12.41 -3.88
CA PRO A 10 -13.04 11.03 -4.08
C PRO A 10 -11.89 10.06 -4.42
N PHE A 11 -10.67 10.57 -4.65
CA PHE A 11 -9.50 9.77 -4.96
C PHE A 11 -8.92 9.09 -3.72
N LYS A 12 -8.39 7.87 -3.87
CA LYS A 12 -7.90 7.04 -2.75
C LYS A 12 -6.47 7.37 -2.30
N PHE A 13 -5.81 8.30 -2.97
CA PHE A 13 -4.39 8.64 -2.72
C PHE A 13 -3.51 7.38 -2.71
N LEU A 14 -2.94 7.05 -1.56
CA LEU A 14 -2.01 5.94 -1.35
C LEU A 14 -2.71 4.68 -0.82
N ASP A 15 -4.02 4.75 -0.55
CA ASP A 15 -4.77 3.58 -0.12
C ASP A 15 -5.07 2.65 -1.30
N PRO A 16 -4.96 1.32 -1.09
CA PRO A 16 -5.32 0.35 -2.12
C PRO A 16 -6.83 0.40 -2.42
N TYR A 17 -7.19 -0.07 -3.61
CA TYR A 17 -8.57 -0.37 -3.93
C TYR A 17 -8.98 -1.66 -3.20
N GLU A 18 -10.18 -1.65 -2.62
CA GLU A 18 -10.79 -2.74 -1.85
C GLU A 18 -11.96 -3.36 -2.63
N LYS A 19 -12.59 -4.40 -2.08
CA LYS A 19 -13.70 -5.13 -2.72
C LYS A 19 -14.80 -4.19 -3.22
N GLU A 20 -15.15 -3.19 -2.41
CA GLU A 20 -16.24 -2.24 -2.66
C GLU A 20 -15.93 -1.22 -3.77
N ASP A 21 -14.66 -1.02 -4.09
CA ASP A 21 -14.25 -0.04 -5.11
C ASP A 21 -14.16 -0.63 -6.52
N HIS A 22 -14.68 -1.84 -6.74
CA HIS A 22 -14.53 -2.56 -8.01
C HIS A 22 -15.00 -1.76 -9.23
N HIS A 23 -16.04 -0.92 -9.09
CA HIS A 23 -16.52 -0.04 -10.16
C HIS A 23 -15.55 1.08 -10.53
N LEU A 24 -14.51 1.32 -9.72
CA LEU A 24 -13.42 2.27 -9.97
C LEU A 24 -12.11 1.58 -10.37
N PHE A 25 -12.05 0.24 -10.34
CA PHE A 25 -10.84 -0.53 -10.59
C PHE A 25 -10.74 -0.94 -12.06
N PHE A 26 -9.96 -0.19 -12.84
CA PHE A 26 -9.83 -0.36 -14.29
C PHE A 26 -8.43 -0.83 -14.71
N GLY A 27 -8.34 -1.44 -15.91
CA GLY A 27 -7.09 -1.66 -16.63
C GLY A 27 -6.24 -2.84 -16.16
N ARG A 28 -6.76 -3.63 -15.21
CA ARG A 28 -6.14 -4.84 -14.64
C ARG A 28 -6.98 -6.11 -14.85
N GLU A 29 -7.92 -6.08 -15.80
CA GLU A 29 -8.87 -7.17 -16.01
C GLU A 29 -8.14 -8.48 -16.40
N ARG A 30 -7.11 -8.37 -17.25
CA ARG A 30 -6.33 -9.54 -17.71
C ARG A 30 -5.48 -10.13 -16.60
N GLU A 31 -4.73 -9.29 -15.89
CA GLU A 31 -3.88 -9.70 -14.78
C GLU A 31 -4.73 -10.30 -13.64
N THR A 32 -5.93 -9.78 -13.40
CA THR A 32 -6.87 -10.32 -12.40
C THR A 32 -7.35 -11.72 -12.78
N GLU A 33 -7.68 -11.93 -14.06
CA GLU A 33 -8.08 -13.26 -14.55
C GLU A 33 -6.93 -14.27 -14.41
N GLN A 34 -5.72 -13.89 -14.85
CA GLN A 34 -4.54 -14.75 -14.74
C GLN A 34 -4.22 -15.10 -13.28
N LEU A 35 -4.31 -14.13 -12.38
CA LEU A 35 -4.13 -14.31 -10.94
C LEU A 35 -5.14 -15.32 -10.38
N TYR A 36 -6.42 -15.19 -10.76
CA TYR A 36 -7.49 -16.08 -10.34
C TYR A 36 -7.30 -17.51 -10.88
N GLU A 37 -6.98 -17.67 -12.17
CA GLU A 37 -6.73 -18.99 -12.76
C GLU A 37 -5.54 -19.70 -12.09
N GLN A 38 -4.42 -18.97 -11.90
CA GLN A 38 -3.20 -19.54 -11.32
C GLN A 38 -3.41 -19.99 -9.88
N ILE A 39 -4.02 -19.15 -9.03
CA ILE A 39 -4.25 -19.51 -7.63
C ILE A 39 -5.18 -20.72 -7.50
N GLN A 40 -6.12 -20.90 -8.42
CA GLN A 40 -7.01 -22.07 -8.38
C GLN A 40 -6.25 -23.37 -8.69
N SER A 41 -5.22 -23.30 -9.54
CA SER A 41 -4.40 -24.45 -9.97
C SER A 41 -3.20 -24.80 -9.09
N ALA A 42 -2.77 -23.90 -8.19
CA ALA A 42 -1.55 -24.07 -7.39
C ALA A 42 -1.77 -23.80 -5.90
N LYS A 43 -0.98 -24.47 -5.04
CA LYS A 43 -0.98 -24.20 -3.58
C LYS A 43 -0.18 -22.94 -3.21
N LEU A 44 0.77 -22.53 -4.05
CA LEU A 44 1.65 -21.40 -3.83
C LEU A 44 1.70 -20.56 -5.10
N LEU A 45 1.54 -19.24 -4.96
CA LEU A 45 1.66 -18.29 -6.04
C LEU A 45 2.50 -17.08 -5.60
N LEU A 46 3.51 -16.75 -6.39
CA LEU A 46 4.32 -15.55 -6.21
C LEU A 46 3.79 -14.42 -7.10
N VAL A 47 3.26 -13.35 -6.50
CA VAL A 47 2.86 -12.12 -7.18
C VAL A 47 3.93 -11.05 -6.92
N TYR A 48 4.54 -10.54 -7.98
CA TYR A 48 5.64 -9.58 -7.82
C TYR A 48 5.62 -8.47 -8.86
N GLY A 49 6.37 -7.40 -8.60
CA GLY A 49 6.51 -6.28 -9.54
C GLY A 49 7.02 -5.03 -8.84
N ALA A 50 7.38 -4.02 -9.62
CA ALA A 50 7.87 -2.74 -9.11
C ALA A 50 6.91 -2.11 -8.08
N SER A 51 7.43 -1.22 -7.24
CA SER A 51 6.59 -0.37 -6.38
C SER A 51 5.58 0.41 -7.22
N GLY A 52 4.38 0.66 -6.66
CA GLY A 52 3.38 1.49 -7.33
C GLY A 52 2.62 0.83 -8.50
N THR A 53 2.83 -0.46 -8.74
CA THR A 53 2.13 -1.21 -9.81
C THR A 53 0.71 -1.63 -9.43
N GLY A 54 0.29 -1.44 -8.18
CA GLY A 54 -1.05 -1.81 -7.70
C GLY A 54 -1.21 -3.26 -7.26
N LYS A 55 -0.11 -3.92 -6.81
CA LYS A 55 -0.13 -5.31 -6.31
C LYS A 55 -1.16 -5.56 -5.20
N THR A 56 -1.23 -4.67 -4.20
CA THR A 56 -2.23 -4.80 -3.12
C THR A 56 -3.64 -4.61 -3.68
N SER A 57 -3.87 -3.61 -4.54
CA SER A 57 -5.18 -3.35 -5.15
C SER A 57 -5.67 -4.49 -6.05
N ILE A 58 -4.79 -5.14 -6.84
CA ILE A 58 -5.21 -6.28 -7.67
C ILE A 58 -5.62 -7.48 -6.81
N ILE A 59 -5.05 -7.65 -5.63
CA ILE A 59 -5.45 -8.70 -4.69
C ILE A 59 -6.74 -8.30 -3.96
N ASN A 60 -6.74 -7.14 -3.30
CA ASN A 60 -7.84 -6.69 -2.43
C ASN A 60 -9.12 -6.40 -3.20
N CYS A 61 -9.01 -5.80 -4.40
CA CYS A 61 -10.14 -5.49 -5.25
C CYS A 61 -10.33 -6.54 -6.34
N GLY A 62 -9.34 -6.71 -7.22
CA GLY A 62 -9.46 -7.55 -8.40
C GLY A 62 -9.77 -9.02 -8.05
N LEU A 63 -8.85 -9.67 -7.35
CA LEU A 63 -8.93 -11.09 -7.01
C LEU A 63 -10.11 -11.37 -6.07
N THR A 64 -10.29 -10.57 -5.02
CA THR A 64 -11.43 -10.72 -4.09
C THR A 64 -12.78 -10.72 -4.82
N ASN A 65 -12.95 -9.90 -5.86
CA ASN A 65 -14.20 -9.84 -6.64
C ASN A 65 -14.38 -11.02 -7.63
N LYS A 66 -13.37 -11.87 -7.82
CA LYS A 66 -13.49 -13.11 -8.59
C LYS A 66 -14.06 -14.27 -7.79
N PHE A 67 -14.01 -14.19 -6.47
CA PHE A 67 -14.60 -15.20 -5.59
C PHE A 67 -16.01 -14.79 -5.15
N GLY A 68 -16.85 -15.79 -4.90
CA GLY A 68 -18.11 -15.61 -4.19
C GLY A 68 -17.92 -15.53 -2.68
N ASP A 69 -19.02 -15.35 -1.95
CA ASP A 69 -18.96 -15.24 -0.48
C ASP A 69 -18.73 -16.60 0.22
N THR A 70 -18.83 -17.72 -0.52
CA THR A 70 -18.76 -19.09 0.03
C THR A 70 -17.48 -19.86 -0.35
N ASP A 71 -16.62 -19.29 -1.19
CA ASP A 71 -15.34 -19.88 -1.62
C ASP A 71 -14.13 -18.99 -1.27
N TRP A 72 -14.36 -17.83 -0.65
CA TRP A 72 -13.33 -16.88 -0.24
C TRP A 72 -13.16 -16.81 1.28
N ASN A 73 -11.99 -17.21 1.77
CA ASN A 73 -11.58 -17.00 3.15
C ASN A 73 -10.13 -16.49 3.22
N PRO A 74 -9.91 -15.21 2.89
CA PRO A 74 -8.58 -14.61 2.89
C PRO A 74 -8.11 -14.24 4.30
N LEU A 75 -6.81 -14.39 4.53
CA LEU A 75 -6.10 -13.79 5.64
C LEU A 75 -5.00 -12.93 5.05
N PHE A 76 -5.19 -11.60 5.14
CA PHE A 76 -4.20 -10.62 4.76
C PHE A 76 -3.18 -10.47 5.88
N ILE A 77 -1.93 -10.79 5.58
CA ILE A 77 -0.86 -10.91 6.56
C ILE A 77 0.27 -9.98 6.14
N ARG A 78 0.71 -9.16 7.09
CA ARG A 78 1.99 -8.46 7.05
C ARG A 78 2.86 -8.95 8.20
N ARG A 79 4.16 -8.69 8.12
CA ARG A 79 5.12 -9.24 9.08
C ARG A 79 4.84 -8.79 10.51
N GLY A 80 4.60 -7.49 10.71
CA GLY A 80 4.66 -6.90 12.05
C GLY A 80 5.99 -7.23 12.72
N GLN A 81 5.95 -7.81 13.92
CA GLN A 81 7.17 -8.23 14.64
C GLN A 81 7.73 -9.58 14.17
N ASN A 82 6.88 -10.51 13.76
CA ASN A 82 7.26 -11.85 13.30
C ASN A 82 6.16 -12.45 12.41
N LEU A 83 6.53 -12.94 11.23
CA LEU A 83 5.55 -13.37 10.22
C LEU A 83 4.71 -14.57 10.63
N THR A 84 5.30 -15.58 11.29
CA THR A 84 4.56 -16.75 11.79
C THR A 84 3.58 -16.34 12.88
N ALA A 85 4.03 -15.50 13.82
CA ALA A 85 3.17 -15.01 14.91
C ALA A 85 2.00 -14.18 14.36
N ALA A 86 2.25 -13.28 13.40
CA ALA A 86 1.22 -12.49 12.75
C ALA A 86 0.19 -13.37 12.03
N THR A 87 0.64 -14.42 11.35
CA THR A 87 -0.24 -15.40 10.69
C THR A 87 -1.15 -16.11 11.69
N LEU A 88 -0.58 -16.64 12.78
CA LEU A 88 -1.36 -17.30 13.83
C LEU A 88 -2.34 -16.35 14.52
N GLN A 89 -1.96 -15.08 14.70
CA GLN A 89 -2.84 -14.05 15.24
C GLN A 89 -4.05 -13.79 14.32
N GLN A 90 -3.86 -13.71 13.01
CA GLN A 90 -4.95 -13.55 12.04
C GLN A 90 -5.90 -14.76 12.07
N ILE A 91 -5.35 -15.98 12.10
CA ILE A 91 -6.16 -17.21 12.21
C ILE A 91 -6.97 -17.21 13.51
N HIS A 92 -6.32 -16.88 14.64
CA HIS A 92 -6.97 -16.82 15.94
C HIS A 92 -8.09 -15.77 15.99
N GLY A 93 -7.90 -14.63 15.32
CA GLY A 93 -8.93 -13.60 15.15
C GLY A 93 -10.20 -14.18 14.52
N GLN A 94 -10.07 -14.85 13.37
CA GLN A 94 -11.23 -15.45 12.70
C GLN A 94 -11.88 -16.61 13.47
N LEU A 95 -11.11 -17.37 14.25
CA LEU A 95 -11.67 -18.44 15.09
C LEU A 95 -12.46 -17.89 16.28
N ARG A 96 -12.05 -16.76 16.86
CA ARG A 96 -12.74 -16.09 17.97
C ARG A 96 -14.16 -15.67 17.60
N ASP A 97 -14.38 -15.24 16.36
CA ASP A 97 -15.72 -14.90 15.85
C ASP A 97 -16.70 -16.10 15.93
N LYS A 98 -16.17 -17.32 16.10
CA LYS A 98 -16.92 -18.56 16.25
C LYS A 98 -16.76 -19.21 17.63
N ASN A 99 -16.27 -18.47 18.64
CA ASN A 99 -15.99 -18.98 19.99
C ASN A 99 -15.03 -20.18 20.03
N LYS A 100 -14.11 -20.28 19.06
CA LYS A 100 -13.02 -21.25 19.06
C LYS A 100 -11.68 -20.57 19.32
N SER A 101 -10.69 -21.33 19.78
CA SER A 101 -9.34 -20.85 20.01
C SER A 101 -8.30 -21.84 19.49
N LEU A 102 -7.13 -21.33 19.15
CA LEU A 102 -5.96 -22.15 18.88
C LEU A 102 -5.20 -22.45 20.18
N PRO A 103 -4.71 -23.69 20.37
CA PRO A 103 -3.75 -23.99 21.42
C PRO A 103 -2.49 -23.12 21.32
N ALA A 104 -1.90 -22.76 22.47
CA ALA A 104 -0.63 -22.03 22.49
C ALA A 104 0.48 -22.86 21.81
N GLY A 105 1.26 -22.22 20.93
CA GLY A 105 2.33 -22.89 20.18
C GLY A 105 1.85 -23.74 18.99
N SER A 106 0.61 -23.56 18.53
CA SER A 106 0.11 -24.23 17.32
C SER A 106 0.95 -23.91 16.08
N SER A 107 1.17 -24.91 15.23
CA SER A 107 1.73 -24.73 13.88
C SER A 107 0.75 -24.02 12.94
N LEU A 108 1.26 -23.47 11.84
CA LEU A 108 0.44 -22.90 10.76
C LEU A 108 -0.51 -23.94 10.19
N THR A 109 -0.05 -25.18 9.99
CA THR A 109 -0.88 -26.30 9.51
C THR A 109 -2.09 -26.54 10.41
N VAL A 110 -1.87 -26.65 11.73
CA VAL A 110 -2.97 -26.85 12.69
C VAL A 110 -3.94 -25.66 12.69
N GLY A 111 -3.40 -24.44 12.62
CA GLY A 111 -4.19 -23.22 12.51
C GLY A 111 -5.13 -23.22 11.31
N VAL A 112 -4.56 -23.49 10.15
CA VAL A 112 -5.26 -23.53 8.87
C VAL A 112 -6.32 -24.64 8.84
N GLU A 113 -5.98 -25.84 9.30
CA GLU A 113 -6.92 -26.96 9.38
C GLU A 113 -8.11 -26.62 10.29
N GLN A 114 -7.84 -26.07 11.46
CA GLN A 114 -8.89 -25.68 12.39
C GLN A 114 -9.80 -24.59 11.81
N LEU A 115 -9.24 -23.64 11.06
CA LEU A 115 -10.00 -22.61 10.38
C LEU A 115 -10.88 -23.20 9.27
N PHE A 116 -10.32 -24.09 8.45
CA PHE A 116 -11.06 -24.81 7.42
C PHE A 116 -12.24 -25.59 8.03
N TRP A 117 -12.02 -26.42 9.05
CA TRP A 117 -13.10 -27.20 9.69
C TRP A 117 -14.14 -26.33 10.45
N THR A 118 -13.83 -25.06 10.67
CA THR A 118 -14.75 -24.11 11.29
C THR A 118 -15.66 -23.43 10.26
N ARG A 119 -15.15 -23.16 9.05
CA ARG A 119 -15.87 -22.41 8.03
C ARG A 119 -16.33 -23.27 6.85
N TYR A 120 -15.70 -24.40 6.61
CA TYR A 120 -15.82 -25.26 5.43
C TYR A 120 -15.54 -24.52 4.12
N ILE A 121 -14.63 -23.54 4.16
CA ILE A 121 -14.21 -22.70 3.02
C ILE A 121 -12.67 -22.78 2.93
N PRO A 122 -12.08 -22.98 1.73
CA PRO A 122 -10.63 -22.98 1.55
C PRO A 122 -9.97 -21.71 2.08
N VAL A 123 -8.83 -21.86 2.75
CA VAL A 123 -8.09 -20.75 3.37
C VAL A 123 -7.10 -20.18 2.37
N TYR A 124 -7.05 -18.85 2.24
CA TYR A 124 -6.07 -18.14 1.42
C TYR A 124 -5.18 -17.30 2.32
N LEU A 125 -3.92 -17.70 2.49
CA LEU A 125 -2.93 -16.91 3.20
C LEU A 125 -2.28 -15.94 2.21
N ILE A 126 -2.51 -14.64 2.40
CA ILE A 126 -2.04 -13.59 1.51
C ILE A 126 -1.01 -12.78 2.26
N PHE A 127 0.26 -13.00 1.93
CA PHE A 127 1.38 -12.29 2.53
C PHE A 127 1.69 -11.05 1.70
N ASP A 128 1.17 -9.89 2.10
CA ASP A 128 1.42 -8.61 1.44
C ASP A 128 2.70 -7.95 1.98
N GLN A 129 3.44 -7.27 1.10
CA GLN A 129 4.77 -6.73 1.41
C GLN A 129 5.73 -7.79 1.99
N PHE A 130 5.73 -8.99 1.40
CA PHE A 130 6.49 -10.13 1.93
C PHE A 130 8.01 -9.85 2.03
N GLU A 131 8.53 -8.87 1.27
CA GLU A 131 9.91 -8.40 1.42
C GLU A 131 10.28 -7.91 2.83
N GLU A 132 9.30 -7.51 3.66
CA GLU A 132 9.53 -7.14 5.06
C GLU A 132 10.25 -8.25 5.84
N LEU A 133 9.97 -9.52 5.50
CA LEU A 133 10.64 -10.68 6.08
C LEU A 133 12.16 -10.61 5.91
N PHE A 134 12.63 -10.14 4.77
CA PHE A 134 14.06 -10.07 4.49
C PHE A 134 14.70 -8.77 4.95
N ILE A 135 13.93 -7.68 4.98
CA ILE A 135 14.42 -6.36 5.42
C ILE A 135 14.60 -6.34 6.94
N GLN A 136 13.71 -6.98 7.68
CA GLN A 136 13.62 -6.86 9.13
C GLN A 136 13.70 -8.19 9.88
N GLY A 137 13.36 -9.29 9.22
CA GLY A 137 13.38 -10.61 9.84
C GLY A 137 14.78 -11.16 9.95
N ASP A 138 15.09 -11.72 11.11
CA ASP A 138 16.38 -12.35 11.36
C ASP A 138 16.49 -13.67 10.58
N PRO A 139 17.59 -13.92 9.83
CA PRO A 139 17.72 -15.11 8.99
C PRO A 139 17.57 -16.44 9.73
N ILE A 140 18.05 -16.52 10.98
CA ILE A 140 18.15 -17.77 11.74
C ILE A 140 16.88 -18.01 12.55
N THR A 141 16.36 -16.96 13.18
CA THR A 141 15.27 -17.06 14.16
C THR A 141 13.89 -16.81 13.58
N GLU A 142 13.80 -16.21 12.39
CA GLU A 142 12.52 -15.94 11.72
C GLU A 142 12.47 -16.51 10.30
N GLN A 143 13.38 -16.09 9.40
CA GLN A 143 13.24 -16.41 7.98
C GLN A 143 13.26 -17.92 7.74
N LYS A 144 14.34 -18.60 8.15
CA LYS A 144 14.44 -20.06 7.99
C LYS A 144 13.29 -20.82 8.68
N PRO A 145 12.97 -20.59 9.96
CA PRO A 145 11.83 -21.23 10.61
C PRO A 145 10.49 -21.00 9.90
N PHE A 146 10.26 -19.80 9.35
CA PHE A 146 9.04 -19.51 8.59
C PHE A 146 8.97 -20.33 7.29
N PHE A 147 10.06 -20.41 6.53
CA PHE A 147 10.08 -21.23 5.30
C PHE A 147 9.98 -22.73 5.60
N ASP A 148 10.57 -23.22 6.70
CA ASP A 148 10.40 -24.60 7.15
C ASP A 148 8.92 -24.90 7.48
N GLU A 149 8.22 -23.94 8.08
CA GLU A 149 6.81 -24.05 8.41
C GLU A 149 5.90 -23.95 7.17
N MET A 150 6.21 -23.06 6.22
CA MET A 150 5.53 -23.01 4.93
C MET A 150 5.71 -24.31 4.15
N TYR A 151 6.91 -24.90 4.15
CA TYR A 151 7.16 -26.19 3.52
C TYR A 151 6.25 -27.28 4.10
N ARG A 152 6.11 -27.35 5.44
CA ARG A 152 5.18 -28.30 6.09
C ARG A 152 3.73 -28.03 5.69
N LEU A 153 3.32 -26.77 5.64
CA LEU A 153 1.96 -26.39 5.25
C LEU A 153 1.64 -26.80 3.79
N LEU A 154 2.54 -26.52 2.85
CA LEU A 154 2.35 -26.81 1.43
C LEU A 154 2.32 -28.32 1.14
N ASN A 155 3.11 -29.10 1.89
CA ASN A 155 3.15 -30.56 1.77
C ASN A 155 2.06 -31.27 2.58
N ALA A 156 1.33 -30.57 3.44
CA ALA A 156 0.18 -31.13 4.14
C ALA A 156 -1.06 -31.22 3.23
N GLU A 157 -1.95 -32.16 3.53
CA GLU A 157 -3.26 -32.31 2.88
C GLU A 157 -4.27 -31.30 3.45
N THR A 158 -3.98 -30.01 3.26
CA THR A 158 -4.85 -28.91 3.70
C THR A 158 -5.54 -28.23 2.52
N PHE A 159 -6.73 -27.68 2.76
CA PHE A 159 -7.44 -26.81 1.81
C PHE A 159 -6.93 -25.37 1.94
N CYS A 160 -5.64 -25.19 1.71
CA CYS A 160 -4.94 -23.93 1.87
C CYS A 160 -4.20 -23.56 0.60
N ARG A 161 -4.26 -22.26 0.27
CA ARG A 161 -3.47 -21.66 -0.80
C ARG A 161 -2.72 -20.45 -0.25
N VAL A 162 -1.52 -20.23 -0.76
CA VAL A 162 -0.61 -19.19 -0.31
C VAL A 162 -0.31 -18.26 -1.47
N ILE A 163 -0.44 -16.96 -1.24
CA ILE A 163 -0.02 -15.90 -2.16
C ILE A 163 1.08 -15.09 -1.48
N LEU A 164 2.26 -15.07 -2.07
CA LEU A 164 3.36 -14.19 -1.66
C LEU A 164 3.33 -12.96 -2.55
N VAL A 165 3.12 -11.78 -1.98
CA VAL A 165 3.08 -10.52 -2.73
C VAL A 165 4.30 -9.68 -2.34
N MET A 166 5.18 -9.39 -3.31
CA MET A 166 6.42 -8.66 -3.00
C MET A 166 6.94 -7.77 -4.12
N ARG A 167 7.92 -6.95 -3.78
CA ARG A 167 8.70 -6.14 -4.72
C ARG A 167 9.74 -6.99 -5.47
N GLU A 168 9.94 -6.69 -6.76
CA GLU A 168 10.75 -7.53 -7.67
C GLU A 168 12.26 -7.50 -7.38
N GLU A 169 12.76 -6.42 -6.79
CA GLU A 169 14.16 -6.28 -6.40
C GLU A 169 14.58 -7.23 -5.25
N TYR A 170 13.62 -7.81 -4.52
CA TYR A 170 13.88 -8.75 -3.43
C TYR A 170 13.80 -10.23 -3.89
N LEU A 171 13.56 -10.49 -5.18
CA LEU A 171 13.48 -11.87 -5.70
C LEU A 171 14.77 -12.65 -5.49
N ALA A 172 15.93 -11.99 -5.59
CA ALA A 172 17.23 -12.62 -5.36
C ALA A 172 17.41 -13.11 -3.91
N TRP A 173 16.72 -12.49 -2.95
CA TRP A 173 16.75 -12.95 -1.56
C TRP A 173 15.74 -14.08 -1.34
N LEU A 174 14.64 -14.08 -2.08
CA LEU A 174 13.67 -15.19 -2.09
C LEU A 174 14.28 -16.47 -2.68
N SER A 175 15.14 -16.38 -3.71
CA SER A 175 15.74 -17.55 -4.36
C SER A 175 16.60 -18.42 -3.45
N ASP A 176 17.16 -17.85 -2.38
CA ASP A 176 17.92 -18.63 -1.38
C ASP A 176 17.06 -19.72 -0.71
N PHE A 177 15.73 -19.57 -0.73
CA PHE A 177 14.77 -20.51 -0.15
C PHE A 177 14.22 -21.55 -1.13
N GLU A 178 14.65 -21.55 -2.40
CA GLU A 178 14.41 -22.69 -3.31
C GLU A 178 15.02 -23.99 -2.78
N ALA A 179 16.07 -23.90 -1.98
CA ALA A 179 16.65 -25.05 -1.28
C ALA A 179 15.67 -25.69 -0.25
N VAL A 180 14.69 -24.93 0.25
CA VAL A 180 13.66 -25.41 1.19
C VAL A 180 12.37 -25.74 0.46
N ILE A 181 11.96 -24.89 -0.49
CA ILE A 181 10.75 -25.05 -1.31
C ILE A 181 11.18 -25.02 -2.78
N PRO A 182 11.47 -26.17 -3.41
CA PRO A 182 11.97 -26.22 -4.78
C PRO A 182 11.05 -25.55 -5.80
N ASP A 183 9.73 -25.69 -5.64
CA ASP A 183 8.72 -25.19 -6.59
C ASP A 183 8.29 -23.73 -6.28
N LEU A 184 9.10 -22.98 -5.52
CA LEU A 184 8.78 -21.62 -5.04
C LEU A 184 8.49 -20.61 -6.17
N PHE A 185 9.12 -20.80 -7.33
CA PHE A 185 8.99 -19.91 -8.49
C PHE A 185 8.21 -20.51 -9.66
N ASP A 186 7.69 -21.73 -9.53
CA ASP A 186 6.97 -22.44 -10.60
C ASP A 186 5.71 -21.68 -11.02
N ASN A 187 5.00 -21.14 -10.03
CA ASN A 187 3.79 -20.35 -10.24
C ASN A 187 4.08 -18.91 -9.83
N ARG A 188 4.26 -18.05 -10.83
CA ARG A 188 4.54 -16.63 -10.61
C ARG A 188 3.79 -15.74 -11.59
N LEU A 189 3.36 -14.59 -11.08
CA LEU A 189 2.71 -13.54 -11.84
C LEU A 189 3.41 -12.21 -11.61
N ARG A 190 3.99 -11.65 -12.68
CA ARG A 190 4.57 -10.30 -12.64
C ARG A 190 3.50 -9.26 -12.97
N ILE A 191 3.24 -8.35 -12.04
CA ILE A 191 2.39 -7.19 -12.26
C ILE A 191 3.22 -6.09 -12.91
N GLU A 192 3.06 -5.95 -14.22
CA GLU A 192 3.76 -4.96 -15.03
C GLU A 192 3.23 -3.54 -14.78
N LYS A 193 4.07 -2.54 -15.05
CA LYS A 193 3.60 -1.14 -15.12
C LYS A 193 2.57 -0.99 -16.23
N MET A 194 1.60 -0.11 -16.03
CA MET A 194 0.57 0.12 -17.02
C MET A 194 1.14 0.78 -18.27
N SER A 195 0.76 0.26 -19.43
CA SER A 195 1.00 0.93 -20.71
C SER A 195 0.23 2.25 -20.78
N GLU A 196 0.66 3.16 -21.65
CA GLU A 196 -0.06 4.43 -21.88
C GLU A 196 -1.54 4.18 -22.28
N ARG A 197 -1.80 3.13 -23.06
CA ARG A 197 -3.18 2.74 -23.42
C ARG A 197 -4.01 2.34 -22.19
N GLN A 198 -3.43 1.58 -21.26
CA GLN A 198 -4.08 1.22 -19.99
C GLN A 198 -4.30 2.46 -19.12
N LEU A 199 -3.29 3.32 -18.97
CA LEU A 199 -3.41 4.56 -18.20
C LEU A 199 -4.52 5.47 -18.73
N ARG A 200 -4.62 5.64 -20.05
CA ARG A 200 -5.72 6.40 -20.68
C ARG A 200 -7.07 5.79 -20.35
N HIS A 201 -7.17 4.46 -20.39
CA HIS A 201 -8.40 3.76 -20.04
C HIS A 201 -8.78 3.99 -18.57
N VAL A 202 -7.81 3.85 -17.66
CA VAL A 202 -7.99 4.10 -16.21
C VAL A 202 -8.43 5.52 -15.95
N ILE A 203 -7.71 6.52 -16.46
CA ILE A 203 -8.04 7.94 -16.25
C ILE A 203 -9.46 8.23 -16.73
N LYS A 204 -9.82 7.81 -17.95
CA LYS A 204 -11.16 8.05 -18.48
C LYS A 204 -12.24 7.32 -17.68
N GLY A 205 -11.99 6.07 -17.29
CA GLY A 205 -12.92 5.27 -16.48
C GLY A 205 -13.16 5.91 -15.11
N THR A 206 -12.09 6.24 -14.38
CA THR A 206 -12.16 6.88 -13.07
C THR A 206 -12.85 8.24 -13.14
N LEU A 207 -12.49 9.10 -14.10
CA LEU A 207 -13.10 10.44 -14.23
C LEU A 207 -14.55 10.42 -14.75
N ALA A 208 -15.01 9.31 -15.32
CA ALA A 208 -16.39 9.12 -15.72
C ALA A 208 -17.29 8.60 -14.57
N ALA A 209 -16.70 8.23 -13.43
CA ALA A 209 -17.47 7.77 -12.26
C ALA A 209 -18.41 8.88 -11.77
N LYS A 210 -19.70 8.54 -11.66
CA LYS A 210 -20.73 9.52 -11.30
C LYS A 210 -20.50 10.13 -9.92
N GLU A 211 -20.01 9.33 -8.97
CA GLU A 211 -19.74 9.75 -7.60
C GLU A 211 -18.59 10.77 -7.47
N PHE A 212 -17.84 11.03 -8.55
CA PHE A 212 -16.75 12.01 -8.54
C PHE A 212 -17.24 13.39 -8.95
N ASP A 213 -18.45 13.52 -9.52
CA ASP A 213 -19.00 14.79 -10.03
C ASP A 213 -18.05 15.54 -10.97
N ILE A 214 -17.29 14.81 -11.80
CA ILE A 214 -16.33 15.39 -12.76
C ILE A 214 -16.94 15.45 -14.16
N GLU A 215 -16.86 16.62 -14.81
CA GLU A 215 -17.09 16.79 -16.24
C GLU A 215 -15.74 16.72 -16.98
N LEU A 216 -15.48 15.59 -17.64
CA LEU A 216 -14.27 15.41 -18.46
C LEU A 216 -14.48 15.98 -19.87
N GLN A 217 -13.74 17.03 -20.20
CA GLN A 217 -13.70 17.63 -21.54
C GLN A 217 -12.45 17.16 -22.29
N GLU A 218 -12.54 17.07 -23.62
CA GLU A 218 -11.44 16.63 -24.50
C GLU A 218 -10.71 15.39 -23.97
N ALA A 219 -11.48 14.33 -23.64
CA ALA A 219 -11.03 13.22 -22.79
C ALA A 219 -9.67 12.61 -23.17
N ASP A 220 -9.38 12.45 -24.47
CA ASP A 220 -8.09 11.96 -24.95
C ASP A 220 -6.94 12.94 -24.72
N ALA A 221 -7.15 14.23 -25.00
CA ALA A 221 -6.14 15.26 -24.80
C ALA A 221 -5.87 15.46 -23.30
N THR A 222 -6.92 15.47 -22.47
CA THR A 222 -6.81 15.60 -21.02
C THR A 222 -6.05 14.41 -20.42
N ALA A 223 -6.41 13.18 -20.79
CA ALA A 223 -5.69 11.99 -20.33
C ALA A 223 -4.22 11.97 -20.79
N SER A 224 -3.94 12.39 -22.04
CA SER A 224 -2.55 12.51 -22.54
C SER A 224 -1.75 13.46 -21.66
N GLN A 225 -2.30 14.65 -21.43
CA GLN A 225 -1.61 15.71 -20.68
C GLN A 225 -1.34 15.28 -19.23
N ILE A 226 -2.31 14.63 -18.58
CA ILE A 226 -2.14 14.07 -17.24
C ILE A 226 -1.00 13.04 -17.23
N ILE A 227 -0.98 12.10 -18.18
CA ILE A 227 0.08 11.08 -18.26
C ILE A 227 1.45 11.74 -18.49
N ASP A 228 1.54 12.71 -19.40
CA ASP A 228 2.81 13.37 -19.70
C ASP A 228 3.34 14.18 -18.51
N ASN A 229 2.46 14.76 -17.69
CA ASN A 229 2.85 15.46 -16.47
C ASN A 229 3.31 14.54 -15.33
N ILE A 230 2.87 13.27 -15.33
CA ILE A 230 3.20 12.29 -14.28
C ILE A 230 4.43 11.46 -14.63
N ARG A 231 4.75 11.32 -15.92
CA ARG A 231 5.89 10.50 -16.36
C ARG A 231 7.19 10.88 -15.66
N ASN A 232 7.85 9.87 -15.11
CA ASN A 232 9.20 10.01 -14.57
C ASN A 232 10.27 10.05 -15.69
N GLU A 233 11.54 10.17 -15.31
CA GLU A 233 12.68 10.18 -16.24
C GLU A 233 12.77 8.93 -17.13
N ARG A 234 12.20 7.80 -16.70
CA ARG A 234 12.11 6.55 -17.48
C ARG A 234 10.86 6.47 -18.36
N ARG A 235 10.05 7.53 -18.41
CA ARG A 235 8.75 7.63 -19.10
C ARG A 235 7.70 6.66 -18.57
N GLU A 236 7.84 6.25 -17.32
CA GLU A 236 6.91 5.37 -16.61
C GLU A 236 6.02 6.19 -15.67
N VAL A 237 4.85 5.65 -15.33
CA VAL A 237 3.92 6.24 -14.36
C VAL A 237 3.75 5.29 -13.19
N ASP A 238 3.89 5.82 -11.97
CA ASP A 238 3.47 5.15 -10.74
C ASP A 238 1.98 5.40 -10.50
N LEU A 239 1.19 4.35 -10.22
CA LEU A 239 -0.25 4.50 -10.02
C LEU A 239 -0.59 5.27 -8.75
N THR A 240 0.32 5.27 -7.77
CA THR A 240 0.16 6.09 -6.56
C THR A 240 0.31 7.57 -6.87
N GLU A 241 1.26 7.94 -7.73
CA GLU A 241 1.42 9.31 -8.23
C GLU A 241 0.20 9.76 -9.03
N LEU A 242 -0.38 8.87 -9.84
CA LEU A 242 -1.61 9.17 -10.57
C LEU A 242 -2.76 9.57 -9.64
N GLN A 243 -2.99 8.84 -8.54
CA GLN A 243 -4.05 9.18 -7.59
C GLN A 243 -3.81 10.54 -6.93
N VAL A 244 -2.58 10.80 -6.50
CA VAL A 244 -2.20 12.10 -5.89
C VAL A 244 -2.37 13.25 -6.90
N TYR A 245 -1.99 13.03 -8.16
CA TYR A 245 -2.16 14.04 -9.20
C TYR A 245 -3.64 14.34 -9.48
N LEU A 246 -4.47 13.30 -9.57
CA LEU A 246 -5.90 13.48 -9.81
C LEU A 246 -6.60 14.17 -8.64
N ASP A 247 -6.21 13.89 -7.39
CA ASP A 247 -6.65 14.65 -6.22
C ASP A 247 -6.29 16.14 -6.33
N HIS A 248 -5.05 16.43 -6.71
CA HIS A 248 -4.59 17.81 -6.87
C HIS A 248 -5.40 18.55 -7.94
N LEU A 249 -5.60 17.92 -9.11
CA LEU A 249 -6.48 18.48 -10.14
C LEU A 249 -7.90 18.68 -9.61
N TYR A 250 -8.43 17.73 -8.84
CA TYR A 250 -9.75 17.83 -8.27
C TYR A 250 -9.90 19.07 -7.41
N ARG A 251 -8.95 19.34 -6.52
CA ARG A 251 -8.97 20.51 -5.63
C ARG A 251 -8.93 21.83 -6.41
N GLN A 252 -8.15 21.89 -7.49
CA GLN A 252 -7.98 23.10 -8.31
C GLN A 252 -9.05 23.28 -9.39
N ALA A 253 -9.75 22.22 -9.78
CA ALA A 253 -10.71 22.27 -10.86
C ALA A 253 -11.83 23.28 -10.61
N SER A 254 -12.10 24.11 -11.61
CA SER A 254 -13.26 25.01 -11.60
C SER A 254 -14.57 24.21 -11.58
N ILE A 255 -15.60 24.76 -10.95
CA ILE A 255 -16.92 24.15 -10.89
C ILE A 255 -17.81 24.75 -11.99
N ASN A 256 -18.40 23.90 -12.83
CA ASN A 256 -19.39 24.25 -13.83
C ASN A 256 -20.66 23.42 -13.59
N LYS A 257 -21.81 24.07 -13.37
CA LYS A 257 -23.10 23.41 -13.08
C LYS A 257 -23.01 22.32 -11.99
N GLY A 258 -22.24 22.60 -10.94
CA GLY A 258 -22.03 21.69 -9.81
C GLY A 258 -21.03 20.56 -10.06
N ARG A 259 -20.43 20.47 -11.25
CA ARG A 259 -19.41 19.47 -11.59
C ARG A 259 -18.04 20.10 -11.74
N ARG A 260 -17.00 19.40 -11.31
CA ARG A 260 -15.61 19.82 -11.50
C ARG A 260 -15.17 19.58 -12.93
N VAL A 261 -14.64 20.60 -13.61
CA VAL A 261 -14.25 20.48 -15.02
C VAL A 261 -12.80 20.03 -15.14
N PHE A 262 -12.59 18.88 -15.76
CA PHE A 262 -11.26 18.37 -16.12
C PHE A 262 -11.04 18.57 -17.62
N ASN A 263 -10.02 19.33 -17.99
CA ASN A 263 -9.68 19.63 -19.38
C ASN A 263 -8.14 19.73 -19.55
N PRO A 264 -7.61 19.82 -20.78
CA PRO A 264 -6.17 19.85 -21.01
C PRO A 264 -5.50 21.12 -20.47
N ARG A 265 -6.27 22.20 -20.28
CA ARG A 265 -5.75 23.44 -19.70
C ARG A 265 -5.47 23.28 -18.21
N LEU A 266 -6.41 22.72 -17.44
CA LEU A 266 -6.23 22.45 -16.01
C LEU A 266 -5.00 21.56 -15.77
N ALA A 267 -4.85 20.48 -16.54
CA ALA A 267 -3.69 19.61 -16.41
C ALA A 267 -2.38 20.36 -16.73
N ARG A 268 -2.33 21.22 -17.75
CA ARG A 268 -1.14 22.05 -18.04
C ARG A 268 -0.83 23.04 -16.91
N GLU A 269 -1.84 23.66 -16.33
CA GLU A 269 -1.69 24.63 -15.24
C GLU A 269 -1.19 23.97 -13.94
N ALA A 270 -1.63 22.74 -13.65
CA ALA A 270 -1.14 21.95 -12.52
C ALA A 270 0.35 21.57 -12.64
N GLY A 271 0.87 21.46 -13.87
CA GLY A 271 2.28 21.20 -14.13
C GLY A 271 2.74 19.78 -13.81
N GLU A 272 4.05 19.60 -13.69
CA GLU A 272 4.70 18.30 -13.47
C GLU A 272 4.46 17.73 -12.08
N MET A 273 4.46 16.39 -11.96
CA MET A 273 4.23 15.66 -10.71
C MET A 273 5.15 16.08 -9.57
N LYS A 274 6.42 16.41 -9.87
CA LYS A 274 7.37 16.85 -8.85
C LYS A 274 6.86 18.10 -8.12
N ASN A 275 6.29 19.05 -8.86
CA ASN A 275 5.75 20.28 -8.27
C ASN A 275 4.49 19.96 -7.45
N VAL A 276 3.64 19.06 -7.93
CA VAL A 276 2.44 18.60 -7.21
C VAL A 276 2.81 17.93 -5.89
N LEU A 277 3.82 17.06 -5.88
CA LEU A 277 4.31 16.42 -4.64
C LEU A 277 4.92 17.43 -3.67
N THR A 278 5.67 18.43 -4.18
CA THR A 278 6.21 19.51 -3.36
C THR A 278 5.10 20.32 -2.70
N LEU A 279 4.13 20.79 -3.48
CA LEU A 279 2.99 21.55 -2.96
C LEU A 279 2.16 20.73 -1.96
N PHE A 280 1.91 19.45 -2.27
CA PHE A 280 1.20 18.55 -1.36
C PHE A 280 1.94 18.41 -0.02
N LEU A 281 3.26 18.18 -0.07
CA LEU A 281 4.06 18.07 1.14
C LEU A 281 4.03 19.38 1.94
N GLU A 282 4.23 20.53 1.29
CA GLU A 282 4.17 21.85 1.93
C GLU A 282 2.81 22.08 2.60
N GLU A 283 1.69 21.83 1.92
CA GLU A 283 0.34 21.95 2.49
C GLU A 283 0.14 21.03 3.72
N GLN A 284 0.63 19.79 3.67
CA GLN A 284 0.52 18.87 4.81
C GLN A 284 1.38 19.30 5.99
N LEU A 285 2.57 19.85 5.73
CA LEU A 285 3.45 20.37 6.77
C LEU A 285 2.83 21.59 7.42
N ASP A 286 2.29 22.54 6.65
CA ASP A 286 1.60 23.72 7.17
C ASP A 286 0.42 23.35 8.08
N ILE A 287 -0.42 22.40 7.66
CA ILE A 287 -1.53 21.89 8.48
C ILE A 287 -1.01 21.30 9.80
N LEU A 288 0.08 20.54 9.75
CA LEU A 288 0.65 19.92 10.95
C LEU A 288 1.26 20.97 11.88
N GLU A 289 1.96 21.97 11.34
CA GLU A 289 2.52 23.09 12.08
C GLU A 289 1.44 23.90 12.80
N ASP A 290 0.31 24.16 12.13
CA ASP A 290 -0.85 24.82 12.74
C ASP A 290 -1.43 24.00 13.90
N LYS A 291 -1.57 22.67 13.73
CA LYS A 291 -2.04 21.79 14.82
C LYS A 291 -1.04 21.74 15.98
N LEU A 292 0.26 21.69 15.69
CA LEU A 292 1.31 21.74 16.71
C LEU A 292 1.25 23.05 17.51
N LYS A 293 0.93 24.16 16.86
CA LYS A 293 0.70 25.45 17.52
C LYS A 293 -0.52 25.40 18.45
N THR A 294 -1.63 24.83 18.00
CA THR A 294 -2.90 24.85 18.74
C THR A 294 -2.99 23.78 19.83
N GLU A 295 -2.51 22.56 19.58
CA GLU A 295 -2.65 21.42 20.49
C GLU A 295 -1.48 21.34 21.48
N PHE A 296 -0.25 21.63 21.01
CA PHE A 296 0.97 21.53 21.81
C PHE A 296 1.49 22.88 22.31
N HIS A 297 0.81 23.98 21.95
CA HIS A 297 1.15 25.35 22.37
C HIS A 297 2.60 25.75 22.06
N LEU A 298 3.14 25.22 20.96
CA LEU A 298 4.50 25.52 20.50
C LEU A 298 4.56 26.96 19.97
N THR A 299 5.56 27.72 20.42
CA THR A 299 5.74 29.13 20.03
C THR A 299 6.20 29.30 18.59
N ASP A 300 6.99 28.34 18.08
CA ASP A 300 7.50 28.33 16.72
C ASP A 300 7.59 26.87 16.20
N PRO A 301 6.47 26.29 15.71
CA PRO A 301 6.47 24.93 15.20
C PRO A 301 7.06 24.81 13.79
N GLN A 302 7.44 25.92 13.15
CA GLN A 302 7.80 25.95 11.75
C GLN A 302 9.04 25.09 11.46
N GLY A 303 8.94 24.20 10.47
CA GLY A 303 10.00 23.30 10.06
C GLY A 303 10.20 22.07 10.95
N ILE A 304 9.56 21.98 12.12
CA ILE A 304 9.67 20.80 13.00
C ILE A 304 9.22 19.51 12.27
N PRO A 305 8.04 19.46 11.62
CA PRO A 305 7.63 18.27 10.89
C PRO A 305 8.62 17.86 9.79
N LEU A 306 9.14 18.85 9.06
CA LEU A 306 10.09 18.62 7.97
C LEU A 306 11.42 18.09 8.50
N GLU A 307 11.93 18.61 9.62
CA GLU A 307 13.13 18.11 10.28
C GLU A 307 12.99 16.64 10.69
N ILE A 308 11.83 16.25 11.24
CA ILE A 308 11.54 14.86 11.58
C ILE A 308 11.57 13.98 10.32
N LEU A 309 10.92 14.38 9.22
CA LEU A 309 10.96 13.63 7.96
C LEU A 309 12.38 13.50 7.40
N PHE A 310 13.19 14.56 7.47
CA PHE A 310 14.58 14.51 7.04
C PHE A 310 15.42 13.50 7.83
N THR A 311 15.06 13.22 9.08
CA THR A 311 15.76 12.16 9.83
C THR A 311 15.56 10.77 9.22
N LEU A 312 14.48 10.55 8.46
CA LEU A 312 14.09 9.26 7.88
C LEU A 312 14.65 9.01 6.47
N VAL A 313 15.30 10.02 5.89
CA VAL A 313 15.91 9.96 4.56
C VAL A 313 17.42 9.83 4.74
N THR A 314 18.08 8.96 3.97
CA THR A 314 19.55 8.89 3.96
C THR A 314 20.15 10.02 3.13
N ASN A 315 21.45 10.28 3.30
CA ASN A 315 22.20 11.20 2.43
C ASN A 315 22.16 10.79 0.94
N GLU A 316 21.89 9.50 0.68
CA GLU A 316 21.71 8.91 -0.65
C GLU A 316 20.24 8.98 -1.14
N ARG A 317 19.37 9.69 -0.42
CA ARG A 317 17.93 9.85 -0.70
C ARG A 317 17.11 8.55 -0.73
N THR A 318 17.62 7.46 -0.14
CA THR A 318 16.87 6.21 -0.01
C THR A 318 16.12 6.17 1.32
N LYS A 319 14.86 5.73 1.30
CA LYS A 319 14.06 5.50 2.51
C LYS A 319 14.72 4.40 3.36
N ARG A 320 14.97 4.64 4.64
CA ARG A 320 15.54 3.62 5.56
C ARG A 320 14.56 3.37 6.70
N ALA A 321 14.31 2.09 7.00
CA ALA A 321 13.61 1.74 8.23
C ALA A 321 14.46 2.19 9.43
N MET A 322 13.88 2.99 10.32
CA MET A 322 14.56 3.52 11.50
C MET A 322 13.73 3.24 12.74
N ARG A 323 14.40 2.88 13.83
CA ARG A 323 13.73 2.77 15.13
C ARG A 323 13.53 4.15 15.72
N LYS A 324 12.49 4.30 16.54
CA LYS A 324 12.17 5.55 17.23
C LYS A 324 13.35 6.06 18.07
N GLU A 325 14.11 5.17 18.70
CA GLU A 325 15.30 5.56 19.48
C GLU A 325 16.40 6.18 18.60
N ASP A 326 16.50 5.77 17.34
CA ASP A 326 17.48 6.31 16.40
C ASP A 326 17.07 7.71 15.93
N ILE A 327 15.77 7.92 15.70
CA ILE A 327 15.19 9.23 15.36
C ILE A 327 15.45 10.20 16.52
N LEU A 328 15.12 9.80 17.75
CA LEU A 328 15.35 10.60 18.96
C LEU A 328 16.84 10.96 19.13
N ARG A 329 17.75 10.00 18.88
CA ARG A 329 19.20 10.26 18.94
C ARG A 329 19.66 11.29 17.92
N ARG A 330 19.13 11.28 16.70
CA ARG A 330 19.44 12.30 15.68
C ARG A 330 18.89 13.67 16.07
N LEU A 331 17.63 13.72 16.50
CA LEU A 331 16.98 14.96 16.92
C LEU A 331 17.64 15.58 18.17
N ALA A 332 18.23 14.77 19.06
CA ALA A 332 18.97 15.27 20.22
C ALA A 332 20.21 16.11 19.84
N GLN A 333 20.72 15.97 18.61
CA GLN A 333 21.85 16.75 18.10
C GLN A 333 21.43 18.15 17.61
N LEU A 334 20.12 18.44 17.56
CA LEU A 334 19.62 19.77 17.19
C LEU A 334 20.00 20.83 18.24
N PRO A 335 20.21 22.10 17.80
CA PRO A 335 20.38 23.23 18.71
C PRO A 335 19.24 23.32 19.73
N ALA A 336 19.53 23.81 20.95
CA ALA A 336 18.55 23.86 22.04
C ALA A 336 17.26 24.61 21.67
N GLU A 337 17.38 25.62 20.80
CA GLU A 337 16.29 26.46 20.28
C GLU A 337 15.31 25.71 19.37
N ARG A 338 15.73 24.57 18.79
CA ARG A 338 14.90 23.72 17.91
C ARG A 338 14.41 22.45 18.59
N ARG A 339 14.62 22.31 19.90
CA ARG A 339 14.15 21.15 20.65
C ARG A 339 12.67 21.26 20.93
N PHE A 340 11.95 20.16 20.74
CA PHE A 340 10.54 20.03 21.02
C PHE A 340 10.27 18.88 21.99
N PRO A 341 9.13 18.89 22.70
CA PRO A 341 8.74 17.80 23.61
C PRO A 341 8.66 16.45 22.87
N PRO A 342 9.05 15.32 23.50
CA PRO A 342 8.97 14.00 22.86
C PRO A 342 7.57 13.63 22.34
N LYS A 343 6.49 14.13 22.97
CA LYS A 343 5.12 13.90 22.52
C LYS A 343 4.82 14.48 21.12
N VAL A 344 5.54 15.52 20.72
CA VAL A 344 5.42 16.13 19.38
C VAL A 344 5.96 15.17 18.33
N LEU A 345 7.06 14.46 18.62
CA LEU A 345 7.56 13.42 17.73
C LEU A 345 6.52 12.33 17.50
N ASP A 346 5.91 11.85 18.59
CA ASP A 346 4.92 10.77 18.53
C ASP A 346 3.71 11.17 17.69
N TYR A 347 3.19 12.37 17.95
CA TYR A 347 2.11 12.96 17.18
C TYR A 347 2.47 13.13 15.70
N CYS A 348 3.66 13.64 15.39
CA CYS A 348 4.09 13.81 14.00
C CYS A 348 4.25 12.46 13.30
N LEU A 349 4.81 11.44 13.96
CA LEU A 349 4.95 10.11 13.37
C LEU A 349 3.58 9.47 13.11
N GLU A 350 2.63 9.60 14.03
CA GLU A 350 1.26 9.15 13.85
C GLU A 350 0.57 9.87 12.69
N GLU A 351 0.70 11.20 12.61
CA GLU A 351 0.12 12.00 11.52
C GLU A 351 0.79 11.69 10.18
N PHE A 352 2.12 11.53 10.13
CA PHE A 352 2.82 11.13 8.90
C PHE A 352 2.39 9.73 8.42
N ASN A 353 2.15 8.80 9.35
CA ASN A 353 1.65 7.48 9.01
C ASN A 353 0.19 7.56 8.49
N ARG A 354 -0.66 8.38 9.14
CA ARG A 354 -2.03 8.66 8.71
C ARG A 354 -2.09 9.31 7.33
N LEU A 355 -1.15 10.22 7.04
CA LEU A 355 -0.96 10.88 5.75
C LEU A 355 -0.17 10.03 4.74
N ARG A 356 0.25 8.82 5.12
CA ARG A 356 1.02 7.88 4.30
C ARG A 356 2.35 8.46 3.76
N LEU A 357 2.90 9.46 4.45
CA LEU A 357 4.23 10.01 4.17
C LEU A 357 5.33 9.04 4.65
N ILE A 358 5.03 8.26 5.69
CA ILE A 358 5.87 7.18 6.21
C ILE A 358 5.03 5.92 6.35
N ASN A 359 5.70 4.77 6.40
CA ASN A 359 5.08 3.52 6.86
C ASN A 359 5.58 3.27 8.28
N GLN A 360 4.68 3.30 9.26
CA GLN A 360 4.98 2.85 10.60
C GLN A 360 4.94 1.31 10.62
N LEU A 361 5.99 0.71 11.17
CA LEU A 361 6.15 -0.74 11.27
C LEU A 361 6.08 -1.07 12.76
N ASP A 362 5.10 -1.88 13.17
CA ASP A 362 4.79 -2.24 14.57
C ASP A 362 5.75 -3.26 15.19
#